data_AF-A0A970W6P0-F1
#
_entry.id   AF-A0A970W6P0-F1
#
_cell.length_a   1.000
_cell.length_b   1.000
_cell.length_c   1.000
_cell.angle_alpha   90.00
_cell.angle_beta   90.00
_cell.angle_gamma   90.00
#
_symmetry.space_group_name_H-M   'P 1'
#
loop_
_entity.id
_entity.type
_entity.pdbx_description
1 polymer ?
#
loop_
_entity_poly.entity_id
_entity_poly.type
_entity_poly.pdbx_seq_one_letter_code
_entity_poly.pdbx_strand_id
1 'polypeptide(L)'
;MDNGHWSPTNVEALTVRGIEPYTATGRDRHHQSWQERFAQKPEPLLQDASLIVRMTCKLETDIGKRIHGLRKSTTEPVIGIIKETLGFRQFLLRGQLAVAGEWCLVCLAYNLKQSHVLVSS
;
A
#
# COMPACT_ATOMS: atom_id res chain seq x y z
N MET A 1 -16.48 3.34 -1.44
CA MET A 1 -15.29 2.50 -1.26
C MET A 1 -14.23 3.07 -2.17
N ASP A 2 -13.15 3.60 -1.62
CA ASP A 2 -12.05 4.14 -2.42
C ASP A 2 -11.09 2.99 -2.72
N ASN A 3 -10.79 2.76 -4.00
CA ASN A 3 -10.20 1.51 -4.51
C ASN A 3 -8.69 1.35 -4.20
N GLY A 4 -8.19 1.96 -3.12
CA GLY A 4 -6.75 1.99 -2.80
C GLY A 4 -5.89 2.66 -3.87
N HIS A 5 -6.53 3.33 -4.84
CA HIS A 5 -5.89 4.05 -5.92
C HIS A 5 -5.79 5.54 -5.58
N TRP A 6 -4.83 6.20 -6.24
CA TRP A 6 -4.59 7.63 -6.14
C TRP A 6 -5.88 8.45 -6.28
N SER A 7 -6.16 9.29 -5.28
CA SER A 7 -7.28 10.24 -5.27
C SER A 7 -6.82 11.52 -4.56
N PRO A 8 -6.98 12.71 -5.16
CA PRO A 8 -6.61 13.98 -4.53
C PRO A 8 -7.29 14.17 -3.16
N THR A 9 -8.55 13.76 -3.03
CA THR A 9 -9.32 13.85 -1.78
C THR A 9 -8.68 13.00 -0.67
N ASN A 10 -8.14 11.82 -0.99
CA ASN A 10 -7.46 10.99 0.00
C ASN A 10 -6.14 11.60 0.47
N VAL A 11 -5.43 12.26 -0.44
CA VAL A 11 -4.14 12.90 -0.16
C VAL A 11 -4.33 14.06 0.79
N GLU A 12 -5.35 14.87 0.51
CA GLU A 12 -5.74 15.98 1.37
C GLU A 12 -6.19 15.45 2.73
N ALA A 13 -7.06 14.44 2.77
CA ALA A 13 -7.52 13.83 4.02
C ALA A 13 -6.37 13.23 4.86
N LEU A 14 -5.37 12.61 4.22
CA LEU A 14 -4.19 12.09 4.90
C LEU A 14 -3.29 13.22 5.42
N THR A 15 -3.09 14.26 4.61
CA THR A 15 -2.31 15.44 5.00
C THR A 15 -2.93 16.17 6.19
N VAL A 16 -4.26 16.33 6.21
CA VAL A 16 -5.01 16.91 7.35
C VAL A 16 -4.81 16.10 8.62
N ARG A 17 -4.62 14.79 8.51
CA ARG A 17 -4.32 13.89 9.63
C ARG A 17 -2.83 13.86 10.02
N GLY A 18 -1.99 14.68 9.38
CA GLY A 18 -0.53 14.68 9.57
C GLY A 18 0.16 13.45 9.00
N ILE A 19 -0.51 12.66 8.15
CA ILE A 19 0.03 11.46 7.53
C ILE A 19 0.54 11.84 6.14
N GLU A 20 1.85 11.80 5.97
CA GLU A 20 2.50 12.09 4.69
C GLU A 20 2.25 10.93 3.69
N PRO A 21 1.50 11.13 2.60
CA PRO A 21 1.08 10.03 1.73
C PRO A 21 2.19 9.63 0.75
N TYR A 22 2.44 8.32 0.61
CA TYR A 22 3.31 7.72 -0.41
C TYR A 22 2.51 6.70 -1.25
N THR A 23 1.67 7.23 -2.13
CA THR A 23 0.69 6.45 -2.92
C THR A 23 1.03 6.48 -4.40
N ALA A 24 1.08 5.31 -5.04
CA ALA A 24 1.34 5.19 -6.47
C ALA A 24 0.28 5.95 -7.29
N THR A 25 0.73 6.80 -8.21
CA THR A 25 -0.10 7.63 -9.09
C THR A 25 -0.58 6.87 -10.35
N GLY A 26 -0.05 5.67 -10.58
CA GLY A 26 -0.39 4.81 -11.71
C GLY A 26 0.22 3.42 -11.56
N ARG A 27 0.07 2.59 -12.61
CA ARG A 27 0.78 1.31 -12.72
C ARG A 27 2.15 1.53 -13.33
N ASP A 28 3.19 1.11 -12.62
CA ASP A 28 4.53 1.04 -13.19
C ASP A 28 4.56 0.02 -14.33
N ARG A 29 5.29 0.34 -15.41
CA ARG A 29 5.54 -0.62 -16.48
C ARG A 29 6.35 -1.79 -15.92
N HIS A 30 5.79 -3.00 -16.04
CA HIS A 30 6.55 -4.22 -15.80
C HIS A 30 7.69 -4.28 -16.86
N HIS A 31 8.93 -4.51 -16.40
CA HIS A 31 10.16 -4.56 -17.22
C HIS A 31 10.74 -3.21 -17.66
N GLN A 32 11.00 -2.29 -16.71
CA GLN A 32 11.90 -1.17 -16.98
C GLN A 32 13.27 -1.70 -17.39
N SER A 33 13.85 -1.09 -18.44
CA SER A 33 15.17 -1.47 -18.92
C SER A 33 16.23 -1.18 -17.85
N TRP A 34 17.38 -1.85 -17.92
CA TRP A 34 18.47 -1.54 -17.00
C TRP A 34 18.93 -0.08 -17.17
N GLN A 35 18.92 0.45 -18.40
CA GLN A 35 19.25 1.87 -18.62
C GLN A 35 18.28 2.82 -17.91
N GLU A 36 16.97 2.56 -17.95
CA GLU A 36 15.95 3.38 -17.28
C GLU A 36 16.10 3.33 -15.75
N ARG A 37 16.48 2.18 -15.19
CA ARG A 37 16.69 2.04 -13.73
C ARG A 37 17.86 2.86 -13.21
N PHE A 38 18.88 3.07 -14.04
CA PHE A 38 20.10 3.82 -13.73
C PHE A 38 20.13 5.21 -14.36
N ALA A 39 19.07 5.61 -15.08
CA ALA A 39 18.95 6.94 -15.64
C ALA A 39 19.01 8.00 -14.53
N GLN A 40 19.58 9.16 -14.87
CA GLN A 40 19.67 10.28 -13.94
C GLN A 40 18.28 10.72 -13.52
N LYS A 41 18.09 10.88 -12.20
CA LYS A 41 16.79 11.23 -11.63
C LYS A 41 16.37 12.62 -12.12
N PRO A 42 15.09 12.82 -12.49
CA PRO A 42 14.60 14.14 -12.84
C PRO A 42 14.77 15.08 -11.63
N GLU A 43 15.23 16.29 -11.91
CA GLU A 43 15.36 17.37 -10.93
C GLU A 43 13.96 17.75 -10.40
N PRO A 44 13.79 18.04 -9.09
CA PRO A 44 12.46 18.27 -8.53
C PRO A 44 11.76 19.43 -9.24
N LEU A 45 10.61 19.12 -9.85
CA LEU A 45 9.83 20.08 -10.63
C LEU A 45 9.24 21.19 -9.74
N LEU A 46 9.20 22.38 -10.33
CA LEU A 46 8.73 23.67 -9.80
C LEU A 46 7.40 23.59 -9.03
N GLN A 47 7.22 24.54 -8.12
CA GLN A 47 6.10 24.67 -7.16
C GLN A 47 4.69 24.62 -7.79
N ASP A 48 4.58 24.83 -9.10
CA ASP A 48 3.33 24.87 -9.88
C ASP A 48 2.93 23.53 -10.52
N ALA A 49 3.65 22.44 -10.24
CA ALA A 49 3.35 21.13 -10.79
C ALA A 49 2.06 20.51 -10.20
N SER A 50 1.28 19.83 -11.04
CA SER A 50 0.09 19.05 -10.63
C SER A 50 0.41 18.07 -9.50
N LEU A 51 -0.54 17.83 -8.58
CA LEU A 51 -0.39 16.91 -7.44
C LEU A 51 0.12 15.53 -7.84
N ILE A 52 -0.27 15.06 -9.03
CA ILE A 52 0.17 13.78 -9.59
C ILE A 52 1.68 13.81 -9.87
N VAL A 53 2.15 14.86 -10.54
CA VAL A 53 3.57 15.04 -10.89
C VAL A 53 4.43 15.15 -9.63
N ARG A 54 3.94 15.89 -8.63
CA ARG A 54 4.60 16.02 -7.32
C ARG A 54 4.71 14.67 -6.60
N MET A 55 3.65 13.87 -6.59
CA MET A 55 3.65 12.54 -5.97
C MET A 55 4.55 11.56 -6.73
N THR A 56 4.55 11.59 -8.07
CA THR A 56 5.45 10.77 -8.89
C THR A 56 6.92 11.11 -8.60
N CYS A 57 7.29 12.39 -8.64
CA CYS A 57 8.65 12.84 -8.32
C CYS A 57 9.06 12.43 -6.89
N LYS A 58 8.14 12.58 -5.93
CA LYS A 58 8.34 12.15 -4.54
C LYS A 58 8.61 10.64 -4.42
N LEU A 59 7.86 9.81 -5.15
CA LEU A 59 8.08 8.36 -5.18
C LEU A 59 9.35 7.95 -5.91
N GLU A 60 9.86 8.76 -6.84
CA GLU A 60 11.11 8.49 -7.57
C GLU A 60 12.38 8.75 -6.74
N THR A 61 12.29 9.55 -5.66
CA THR A 61 13.36 9.76 -4.69
C THR A 61 13.77 8.45 -4.00
N ASP A 62 15.03 8.34 -3.53
CA ASP A 62 15.48 7.12 -2.82
C ASP A 62 14.67 6.85 -1.55
N ILE A 63 14.33 7.92 -0.82
CA ILE A 63 13.49 7.85 0.37
C ILE A 63 12.08 7.38 -0.01
N GLY A 64 11.48 7.95 -1.06
CA GLY A 64 10.17 7.56 -1.57
C GLY A 64 10.12 6.10 -2.01
N LYS A 65 11.12 5.64 -2.78
CA LYS A 65 11.25 4.24 -3.18
C LYS A 65 11.39 3.31 -1.98
N ARG A 66 12.17 3.69 -0.96
CA ARG A 66 12.35 2.89 0.26
C ARG A 66 11.05 2.78 1.05
N ILE A 67 10.38 3.90 1.34
CA ILE A 67 9.12 3.93 2.08
C ILE A 67 8.02 3.19 1.31
N HIS A 68 7.89 3.42 0.01
CA HIS A 68 6.92 2.73 -0.81
C HIS A 68 7.22 1.22 -0.91
N GLY A 69 8.50 0.85 -1.01
CA GLY A 69 8.97 -0.54 -0.99
C GLY A 69 8.61 -1.30 0.28
N LEU A 70 8.56 -0.62 1.45
CA LEU A 70 8.13 -1.26 2.71
C LEU A 70 6.69 -1.79 2.66
N ARG A 71 5.82 -1.26 1.79
CA ARG A 71 4.46 -1.82 1.62
C ARG A 71 4.50 -3.26 1.10
N LYS A 72 5.47 -3.57 0.24
CA LYS A 72 5.67 -4.91 -0.32
C LYS A 72 6.08 -5.93 0.74
N SER A 73 6.84 -5.51 1.75
CA SER A 73 7.29 -6.41 2.82
C SER A 73 6.36 -6.48 4.01
N THR A 74 5.50 -5.48 4.23
CA THR A 74 4.65 -5.40 5.44
C THR A 74 3.20 -5.81 5.18
N THR A 75 2.59 -5.34 4.10
CA THR A 75 1.14 -5.50 3.89
C THR A 75 0.81 -6.64 2.93
N GLU A 76 1.58 -6.78 1.84
CA GLU A 76 1.35 -7.83 0.85
C GLU A 76 1.47 -9.25 1.44
N PRO A 77 2.45 -9.57 2.31
CA PRO A 77 2.56 -10.91 2.88
C PRO A 77 1.40 -11.26 3.80
N VAL A 78 0.90 -10.30 4.58
CA VAL A 78 -0.27 -10.48 5.45
C VAL A 78 -1.49 -10.85 4.62
N ILE A 79 -1.75 -10.10 3.55
CA ILE A 79 -2.86 -10.36 2.63
C ILE A 79 -2.68 -11.72 1.93
N GLY A 80 -1.46 -12.06 1.53
CA GLY A 80 -1.12 -13.37 0.95
C GLY A 80 -1.41 -14.52 1.89
N ILE A 81 -0.99 -14.43 3.16
CA ILE A 81 -1.25 -15.44 4.18
C ILE A 81 -2.75 -15.59 4.44
N ILE A 82 -3.49 -14.48 4.54
CA ILE A 82 -4.95 -14.52 4.72
C ILE A 82 -5.63 -15.25 3.55
N LYS A 83 -5.20 -14.99 2.32
CA LYS A 83 -5.80 -15.58 1.12
C LYS A 83 -5.41 -17.04 0.89
N GLU A 84 -4.11 -17.34 0.96
CA GLU A 84 -3.57 -18.66 0.60
C GLU A 84 -3.50 -19.60 1.80
N THR A 85 -3.14 -19.09 2.98
CA THR A 85 -2.93 -19.93 4.17
C THR A 85 -4.17 -20.04 5.06
N LEU A 86 -4.95 -18.96 5.20
CA LEU A 86 -6.24 -19.00 5.90
C LEU A 86 -7.41 -19.31 4.97
N GLY A 87 -7.21 -19.27 3.65
CA GLY A 87 -8.23 -19.58 2.65
C GLY A 87 -9.34 -18.54 2.51
N PHE A 88 -9.19 -17.35 3.09
CA PHE A 88 -10.23 -16.32 3.06
C PHE A 88 -10.21 -15.55 1.72
N ARG A 89 -11.12 -15.93 0.81
CA ARG A 89 -11.21 -15.37 -0.55
C ARG A 89 -12.38 -14.42 -0.77
N GLN A 90 -13.44 -14.56 0.02
CA GLN A 90 -14.68 -13.79 -0.14
C GLN A 90 -15.35 -13.56 1.22
N PHE A 91 -16.01 -12.42 1.34
CA PHE A 91 -16.93 -12.13 2.44
C PHE A 91 -18.25 -12.87 2.23
N LEU A 92 -18.81 -13.47 3.28
CA LEU A 92 -20.09 -14.18 3.20
C LEU A 92 -21.25 -13.26 3.59
N LEU A 93 -21.00 -12.34 4.52
CA LEU A 93 -21.97 -11.36 4.95
C LEU A 93 -21.99 -10.13 4.02
N ARG A 94 -23.13 -9.45 4.01
CA ARG A 94 -23.33 -8.19 3.26
C ARG A 94 -23.61 -7.04 4.21
N GLY A 95 -23.18 -5.86 3.82
CA GLY A 95 -23.30 -4.63 4.62
C GLY A 95 -22.04 -4.34 5.43
N GLN A 96 -21.70 -3.06 5.54
CA GLN A 96 -20.41 -2.60 6.09
C GLN A 96 -20.14 -3.13 7.50
N LEU A 97 -21.15 -3.14 8.37
CA LEU A 97 -21.02 -3.58 9.76
C LEU A 97 -20.71 -5.08 9.84
N ALA A 98 -21.44 -5.89 9.06
CA ALA A 98 -21.28 -7.34 9.07
C ALA A 98 -19.94 -7.77 8.45
N VAL A 99 -19.55 -7.14 7.33
CA VAL A 99 -18.23 -7.31 6.69
C VAL A 99 -17.09 -6.93 7.63
N ALA A 100 -17.24 -5.84 8.41
CA ALA A 100 -16.26 -5.45 9.41
C ALA A 100 -16.10 -6.51 10.51
N GLY A 101 -17.21 -7.15 10.93
CA GLY A 101 -17.18 -8.27 11.87
C GLY A 101 -16.43 -9.48 11.32
N GLU A 102 -16.72 -9.91 10.08
CA GLU A 102 -15.99 -10.99 9.42
C GLU A 102 -14.50 -10.68 9.32
N TRP A 103 -14.15 -9.46 8.91
CA TRP A 103 -12.76 -9.03 8.81
C TRP A 103 -12.04 -9.07 10.16
N CYS A 104 -12.71 -8.66 11.23
CA CYS A 104 -12.17 -8.73 12.60
C CYS A 104 -11.82 -10.17 12.99
N LEU A 105 -12.70 -11.13 12.69
CA LEU A 105 -12.46 -12.55 12.95
C LEU A 105 -11.28 -13.11 12.13
N VAL A 106 -11.16 -12.72 10.86
CA VAL A 106 -10.02 -13.10 10.00
C VAL A 106 -8.72 -12.55 10.56
N CYS A 107 -8.69 -11.28 10.96
CA CYS A 107 -7.52 -10.67 11.60
C CYS A 107 -7.16 -11.35 12.92
N LEU A 108 -8.15 -11.72 13.74
CA LEU A 108 -7.92 -12.47 14.97
C LEU A 108 -7.28 -13.83 14.68
N ALA A 109 -7.82 -14.59 13.73
CA ALA A 109 -7.27 -15.88 13.33
C ALA A 109 -5.83 -15.75 12.81
N TYR A 110 -5.55 -14.72 12.01
CA TYR A 110 -4.20 -14.40 11.55
C TYR A 110 -3.24 -14.11 12.73
N ASN A 111 -3.64 -13.23 13.65
CA ASN A 111 -2.82 -12.85 14.80
C ASN A 111 -2.54 -14.03 15.75
N LEU A 112 -3.52 -14.90 15.97
CA LEU A 112 -3.36 -16.12 16.76
C LEU A 112 -2.34 -17.06 16.11
N LYS A 113 -2.41 -17.23 14.79
CA LYS A 113 -1.44 -18.06 14.04
C LYS A 113 -0.02 -17.52 14.15
N GLN A 114 0.17 -16.20 14.02
CA GLN A 114 1.48 -15.56 14.17
C GLN A 114 2.01 -15.72 15.60
N SER A 115 1.17 -15.47 16.61
CA SER A 115 1.56 -15.55 18.02
C SER A 115 1.93 -16.99 18.41
N HIS A 116 1.20 -18.00 17.93
CA HIS A 116 1.52 -19.40 18.19
C HIS A 116 2.90 -19.80 17.64
N VAL A 117 3.24 -19.35 16.43
CA VAL A 117 4.57 -19.60 15.85
C VAL A 117 5.66 -18.98 16.72
N LEU A 118 5.46 -17.75 17.21
CA LEU A 118 6.43 -17.06 18.07
C LEU A 118 6.61 -17.69 19.45
N VAL A 119 5.56 -18.30 20.03
CA VAL A 119 5.64 -18.99 21.33
C VAL A 119 6.25 -20.39 21.23
N SER A 120 6.19 -20.99 20.04
CA SER A 120 6.67 -22.36 19.79
C SER A 120 8.08 -22.42 19.18
N SER A 121 8.77 -21.27 19.08
CA SER A 121 10.11 -21.10 18.53
C SER A 121 11.10 -20.76 19.64
#